data_AF-A0A2H6HFD0-F1
#
_entry.id   AF-A0A2H6HFD0-F1
#
_cell.length_a   1.000
_cell.length_b   1.000
_cell.length_c   1.000
_cell.angle_alpha   90.00
_cell.angle_beta   90.00
_cell.angle_gamma   90.00
#
_symmetry.space_group_name_H-M   'P 1'
#
loop_
_entity.id
_entity.type
_entity.pdbx_description
1 polymer ?
#
loop_
_entity_poly.entity_id
_entity_poly.type
_entity_poly.pdbx_seq_one_letter_code
_entity_poly.pdbx_strand_id
1 'polypeptide(L)'
;MLRESSISFGYELDLAVVSDTSLPIGIPGGNALLRFVDVVLGKSDSSLADTHQDIITLLGPEALVDAAAALGNFEMMNRIAEGSGIPIPRQTIDREHEIITKLGLLDLIKH
;
A
#
# COMPACT_ATOMS: atom_id res chain seq x y z
N MET A 1 -10.06 4.78 -1.82
CA MET A 1 -9.39 5.37 -3.00
C MET A 1 -9.13 4.29 -4.04
N LEU A 2 -8.20 3.35 -3.82
CA LEU A 2 -7.81 2.36 -4.85
C LEU A 2 -8.97 1.55 -5.45
N ARG A 3 -9.84 0.94 -4.63
CA ARG A 3 -11.02 0.18 -5.10
C ARG A 3 -11.93 1.01 -6.00
N GLU A 4 -12.28 2.22 -5.57
CA GLU A 4 -13.18 3.12 -6.33
C GLU A 4 -12.53 3.59 -7.64
N SER A 5 -11.23 3.87 -7.63
CA SER A 5 -10.47 4.18 -8.84
C SER A 5 -10.50 3.01 -9.83
N SER A 6 -10.27 1.77 -9.37
CA SER A 6 -10.32 0.58 -10.23
C SER A 6 -11.68 0.44 -10.92
N ILE A 7 -12.78 0.63 -10.19
CA ILE A 7 -14.15 0.60 -10.76
C ILE A 7 -14.30 1.68 -11.84
N SER A 8 -13.86 2.91 -11.57
CA SER A 8 -13.97 4.02 -12.52
C SER A 8 -13.19 3.80 -13.82
N PHE A 9 -12.09 3.05 -13.77
CA PHE A 9 -11.27 2.73 -14.95
C PHE A 9 -11.60 1.35 -15.57
N GLY A 10 -12.58 0.63 -15.02
CA GLY A 10 -12.99 -0.69 -15.53
C GLY A 10 -12.00 -1.81 -15.24
N TYR A 11 -11.16 -1.67 -14.21
CA TYR A 11 -10.23 -2.72 -13.79
C TYR A 11 -10.87 -3.61 -12.72
N GLU A 12 -10.78 -4.93 -12.91
CA GLU A 12 -11.03 -5.90 -11.86
C GLU A 12 -9.77 -6.05 -11.00
N LEU A 13 -9.85 -5.58 -9.75
CA LEU A 13 -8.76 -5.62 -8.78
C LEU A 13 -9.18 -6.49 -7.59
N ASP A 14 -8.44 -7.57 -7.37
CA ASP A 14 -8.44 -8.25 -6.09
C ASP A 14 -7.52 -7.50 -5.12
N LEU A 15 -8.07 -6.99 -4.01
CA LEU A 15 -7.28 -6.25 -3.01
C LEU A 15 -6.29 -7.14 -2.26
N ALA A 16 -6.43 -8.47 -2.31
CA ALA A 16 -5.47 -9.40 -1.73
C ALA A 16 -4.06 -9.19 -2.29
N VAL A 17 -3.92 -8.68 -3.52
CA VAL A 17 -2.62 -8.38 -4.14
C VAL A 17 -1.81 -7.32 -3.41
N VAL A 18 -2.45 -6.45 -2.63
CA VAL A 18 -1.75 -5.43 -1.82
C VAL A 18 -1.00 -6.09 -0.67
N SER A 19 -1.52 -7.20 -0.14
CA SER A 19 -0.87 -7.99 0.91
C SER A 19 -0.01 -9.14 0.37
N ASP A 20 -0.32 -9.64 -0.83
CA ASP A 20 0.38 -10.73 -1.49
C ASP A 20 0.73 -10.34 -2.93
N THR A 21 1.94 -9.83 -3.11
CA THR A 21 2.44 -9.33 -4.40
C THR A 21 2.74 -10.45 -5.41
N SER A 22 2.55 -11.73 -5.03
CA SER A 22 2.61 -12.87 -5.96
C SER A 22 1.34 -13.02 -6.80
N LEU A 23 0.23 -12.41 -6.38
CA LEU A 23 -1.04 -12.42 -7.12
C LEU A 23 -1.01 -11.41 -8.29
N PRO A 24 -1.75 -11.67 -9.39
CA PRO A 24 -1.87 -10.71 -10.49
C PRO A 24 -2.70 -9.49 -10.07
N ILE A 25 -2.13 -8.28 -10.17
CA ILE A 25 -2.80 -7.02 -9.78
C ILE A 25 -3.93 -6.60 -10.73
N GLY A 26 -4.00 -7.13 -11.95
CA GLY A 26 -5.02 -6.77 -12.93
C GLY A 26 -4.95 -5.32 -13.45
N ILE A 27 -3.93 -4.55 -13.04
CA ILE A 27 -3.69 -3.17 -13.45
C ILE A 27 -2.38 -3.09 -14.25
N PRO A 28 -2.37 -2.47 -15.45
CA PRO A 28 -1.15 -2.29 -16.23
C PRO A 28 -0.01 -1.67 -15.42
N GLY A 29 1.15 -2.35 -15.42
CA GLY A 29 2.35 -1.93 -14.69
C GLY A 29 2.24 -1.97 -13.15
N GLY A 30 1.11 -2.39 -12.57
CA GLY A 30 0.91 -2.40 -11.12
C GLY A 30 1.91 -3.29 -10.37
N ASN A 31 2.29 -4.44 -10.92
CA ASN A 31 3.28 -5.32 -10.30
C ASN A 31 4.67 -4.68 -10.29
N ALA A 32 5.02 -3.88 -11.31
CA ALA A 32 6.28 -3.14 -11.32
C ALA A 32 6.30 -2.05 -10.24
N LEU A 33 5.17 -1.35 -10.05
CA LEU A 33 5.00 -0.37 -8.98
C LEU A 33 5.07 -1.01 -7.59
N LEU A 34 4.44 -2.17 -7.38
CA LEU A 34 4.52 -2.89 -6.09
C LEU A 34 5.94 -3.36 -5.80
N ARG A 35 6.65 -3.93 -6.78
CA ARG A 35 8.06 -4.32 -6.62
C ARG A 35 8.95 -3.13 -6.29
N PHE A 36 8.73 -1.98 -6.93
CA PHE A 36 9.46 -0.75 -6.61
C PHE A 36 9.25 -0.33 -5.16
N VAL A 37 8.01 -0.37 -4.65
CA VAL A 37 7.71 -0.11 -3.23
C VAL A 37 8.44 -1.10 -2.32
N ASP A 38 8.39 -2.40 -2.62
CA ASP A 38 9.06 -3.42 -1.81
C ASP A 38 10.57 -3.21 -1.74
N VAL A 39 11.23 -2.87 -2.86
CA VAL A 39 12.67 -2.58 -2.89
C VAL A 39 12.99 -1.32 -2.09
N VAL A 40 12.24 -0.23 -2.26
CA VAL A 40 12.48 1.03 -1.54
C VAL A 40 12.29 0.87 -0.04
N LEU A 41 11.34 0.04 0.39
CA LEU A 41 11.09 -0.25 1.81
C LEU A 41 11.98 -1.37 2.38
N GLY A 42 12.94 -1.90 1.60
CA GLY A 42 13.86 -2.95 2.04
C GLY A 42 13.20 -4.31 2.29
N LYS A 43 12.05 -4.57 1.65
CA LYS A 43 11.31 -5.84 1.70
C LYS A 43 11.72 -6.82 0.59
N SER A 44 12.61 -6.40 -0.30
CA SER A 44 13.11 -7.19 -1.43
C SER A 44 14.59 -6.91 -1.64
N ASP A 45 15.36 -7.95 -1.96
CA ASP A 45 16.77 -7.87 -2.33
C ASP A 45 17.00 -7.47 -3.80
N SER A 46 15.91 -7.19 -4.53
CA SER A 46 16.01 -6.76 -5.94
C SER A 46 16.67 -5.38 -6.05
N SER A 47 17.33 -5.15 -7.18
CA SER A 47 18.01 -3.87 -7.43
C SER A 47 16.99 -2.74 -7.68
N LEU A 48 17.23 -1.58 -7.06
CA LEU A 48 16.45 -0.37 -7.31
C LEU A 48 16.50 0.02 -8.80
N ALA A 49 17.67 -0.11 -9.43
CA ALA A 49 17.85 0.20 -10.85
C ALA A 49 16.98 -0.69 -11.75
N ASP A 50 16.81 -1.97 -11.40
CA ASP A 50 15.99 -2.90 -12.17
C ASP A 50 14.52 -2.50 -12.08
N THR A 51 14.04 -2.14 -10.89
CA THR A 51 12.65 -1.68 -10.72
C THR A 51 12.38 -0.35 -11.42
N HIS A 52 13.35 0.58 -11.46
CA HIS A 52 13.24 1.80 -12.25
C HIS A 52 13.09 1.48 -13.74
N GLN A 53 13.94 0.57 -14.25
CA GLN A 53 13.91 0.19 -15.65
C GLN A 53 12.60 -0.52 -16.03
N ASP A 54 12.08 -1.38 -15.15
CA ASP A 54 10.77 -2.03 -15.33
C ASP A 54 9.65 -0.99 -15.49
N ILE A 55 9.60 0.02 -14.61
CA ILE A 55 8.59 1.08 -14.66
C ILE A 55 8.75 1.90 -15.95
N ILE A 56 9.96 2.33 -16.28
CA ILE A 56 10.22 3.09 -17.51
C ILE A 56 9.78 2.31 -18.74
N THR A 57 10.08 1.00 -18.79
CA THR A 57 9.76 0.15 -19.93
C THR A 57 8.25 -0.08 -20.07
N LEU A 58 7.53 -0.26 -18.96
CA LEU A 58 6.11 -0.60 -18.97
C LEU A 58 5.18 0.62 -18.99
N LEU A 59 5.58 1.72 -18.35
CA LEU A 59 4.72 2.87 -18.06
C LEU A 59 5.31 4.20 -18.53
N GLY A 60 6.59 4.24 -18.91
CA GLY A 60 7.29 5.45 -19.34
C GLY A 60 8.08 6.14 -18.23
N PRO A 61 9.05 7.02 -18.59
CA PRO A 61 9.91 7.69 -17.63
C PRO A 61 9.18 8.68 -16.72
N GLU A 62 8.11 9.31 -17.20
CA GLU A 62 7.28 10.21 -16.39
C GLU A 62 6.59 9.46 -15.25
N ALA A 63 6.13 8.23 -15.52
CA ALA A 63 5.47 7.39 -14.51
C ALA A 63 6.42 7.00 -13.35
N LEU A 64 7.73 6.88 -13.60
CA LEU A 64 8.72 6.67 -12.54
C LEU A 64 8.79 7.87 -11.61
N VAL A 65 8.79 9.09 -12.17
CA VAL A 65 8.82 10.34 -11.38
C VAL A 65 7.55 10.45 -10.53
N ASP A 66 6.39 10.19 -11.12
CA ASP A 66 5.10 10.24 -10.42
C ASP A 66 5.02 9.20 -9.30
N ALA A 67 5.48 7.96 -9.56
CA ALA A 67 5.52 6.90 -8.56
C ALA A 67 6.44 7.25 -7.39
N ALA A 68 7.65 7.77 -7.68
CA ALA A 68 8.59 8.20 -6.66
C ALA A 68 8.06 9.38 -5.83
N ALA A 69 7.37 10.34 -6.46
CA ALA A 69 6.74 11.46 -5.79
C ALA A 69 5.61 11.01 -4.84
N ALA A 70 4.75 10.09 -5.30
CA ALA A 70 3.69 9.52 -4.48
C ALA A 70 4.26 8.78 -3.26
N LEU A 71 5.24 7.90 -3.48
CA LEU A 71 5.92 7.18 -2.39
C LEU A 71 6.55 8.15 -1.38
N GLY A 72 7.32 9.13 -1.87
CA GLY A 72 7.98 10.12 -1.02
C GLY A 72 6.99 10.93 -0.18
N ASN A 73 5.82 11.27 -0.74
CA ASN A 73 4.78 11.98 -0.01
C ASN A 73 4.19 11.14 1.14
N PHE A 74 3.89 9.86 0.91
CA PHE A 74 3.40 8.98 1.98
C PHE A 74 4.44 8.77 3.08
N GLU A 75 5.70 8.52 2.70
CA GLU A 75 6.79 8.34 3.67
C GLU A 75 7.08 9.61 4.49
N MET A 76 6.94 10.79 3.88
CA MET A 76 7.01 12.06 4.62
C MET A 76 5.89 12.16 5.66
N MET A 77 4.64 11.88 5.25
CA MET A 77 3.48 11.95 6.13
C MET A 77 3.59 10.94 7.28
N ASN A 78 4.04 9.71 7.01
CA ASN A 78 4.27 8.69 8.04
C ASN A 78 5.27 9.20 9.09
N ARG A 79 6.42 9.73 8.66
CA ARG A 79 7.43 10.28 9.58
C ARG A 79 6.90 11.45 10.40
N ILE A 80 6.10 12.34 9.82
CA ILE A 80 5.48 13.45 10.56
C ILE A 80 4.50 12.90 11.61
N ALA A 81 3.67 11.94 11.23
CA ALA A 81 2.68 11.34 12.12
C ALA A 81 3.34 10.63 13.31
N GLU A 82 4.35 9.81 13.04
CA GLU A 82 5.14 9.09 14.04
C GLU A 82 5.94 10.05 14.92
N GLY A 83 6.64 11.02 14.31
CA GLY A 83 7.52 11.95 15.03
C GLY A 83 6.79 12.97 15.90
N SER A 84 5.55 13.34 15.54
CA SER A 84 4.73 14.26 16.35
C SER A 84 3.75 13.55 17.28
N GLY A 85 3.60 12.23 17.16
CA GLY A 85 2.65 11.45 17.95
C GLY A 85 1.19 11.81 17.65
N ILE A 86 0.84 11.99 16.36
CA ILE A 86 -0.54 12.29 15.96
C ILE A 86 -1.49 11.23 16.56
N PRO A 87 -2.45 11.61 17.40
CA PRO A 87 -3.32 10.65 18.06
C PRO A 87 -4.31 10.05 17.05
N ILE A 88 -4.60 8.76 17.21
CA ILE A 88 -5.67 8.10 16.47
C ILE A 88 -7.01 8.77 16.84
N PRO A 89 -7.84 9.17 15.86
CA PRO A 89 -9.13 9.77 16.14
C PRO A 89 -10.00 8.86 17.02
N ARG A 90 -10.67 9.44 18.03
CA ARG A 90 -11.55 8.70 18.96
C ARG A 90 -12.56 7.82 18.23
N GLN A 91 -13.15 8.35 17.15
CA GLN A 91 -14.12 7.63 16.33
C GLN A 91 -13.55 6.34 15.72
N THR A 92 -12.27 6.32 15.36
CA THR A 92 -11.59 5.11 14.85
C THR A 92 -11.43 4.08 15.97
N ILE A 93 -10.98 4.52 17.15
CA ILE A 93 -10.84 3.66 18.33
C ILE A 93 -12.18 3.02 18.72
N ASP A 94 -13.25 3.82 18.77
CA ASP A 94 -14.58 3.34 19.14
C ASP A 94 -15.10 2.30 18.13
N ARG A 95 -14.88 2.53 16.82
CA ARG A 95 -15.25 1.58 15.76
C ARG A 95 -14.46 0.28 15.85
N GLU A 96 -13.15 0.34 16.10
CA GLU A 96 -12.33 -0.85 16.28
C GLU A 96 -12.76 -1.67 17.51
N HIS A 97 -13.04 -0.99 18.63
CA HIS A 97 -13.55 -1.62 19.84
C HIS A 97 -14.88 -2.36 19.59
N GLU A 98 -15.80 -1.77 18.82
CA GLU A 98 -17.04 -2.46 18.42
C GLU A 98 -16.78 -3.74 17.62
N ILE A 99 -15.85 -3.71 16.65
CA ILE A 99 -15.51 -4.88 15.82
C ILE A 99 -14.89 -5.98 16.70
N ILE A 100 -13.92 -5.62 17.54
CA ILE A 100 -13.24 -6.53 18.47
C ILE A 100 -14.27 -7.22 19.39
N THR A 101 -15.22 -6.45 19.92
CA THR A 101 -16.28 -6.96 20.80
C THR A 101 -17.23 -7.89 20.04
N LYS A 102 -17.70 -7.49 18.85
CA LYS A 102 -18.63 -8.30 18.02
C LYS A 102 -18.04 -9.63 17.60
N LEU A 103 -16.74 -9.67 17.34
CA LEU A 103 -16.03 -10.88 16.92
C LEU A 103 -15.53 -11.73 18.11
N GLY A 104 -15.72 -11.27 19.35
CA GLY A 104 -15.28 -12.00 20.55
C GLY A 104 -13.75 -12.16 20.65
N LEU A 105 -12.97 -11.30 19.98
CA LEU A 105 -11.52 -11.49 19.87
C LEU A 105 -10.80 -11.40 21.22
N LEU A 106 -11.36 -10.65 22.18
CA LEU A 106 -10.80 -10.56 23.53
C LEU A 106 -10.92 -11.87 24.31
N ASP A 107 -11.83 -12.76 23.95
CA ASP A 107 -11.97 -14.07 24.61
C ASP A 107 -10.92 -15.08 24.11
N LEU A 108 -10.32 -14.84 22.94
CA LEU A 108 -9.25 -15.69 22.38
C LEU A 108 -7.88 -15.48 23.06
N ILE A 109 -7.70 -14.37 23.77
CA ILE A 109 -6.42 -13.98 24.40
C ILE A 109 -6.39 -14.40 25.89
N LYS A 110 -7.48 -14.96 26.44
CA LYS A 110 -7.62 -15.33 27.86
C LYS A 110 -7.00 -16.69 28.23
N HIS A 111 -6.03 -17.22 27.47
CA HIS A 111 -5.36 -18.49 27.74
C HIS A 111 -3.84 -18.34 27.82
#